data_AF-A0A7Y4H3G9-F1
#
_entry.id   AF-A0A7Y4H3G9-F1
#
_cell.length_a   1.000
_cell.length_b   1.000
_cell.length_c   1.000
_cell.angle_alpha   90.00
_cell.angle_beta   90.00
_cell.angle_gamma   90.00
#
_symmetry.space_group_name_H-M   'P 1'
#
loop_
_entity.id
_entity.type
_entity.pdbx_description
1 polymer ?
#
loop_
_entity_poly.entity_id
_entity_poly.type
_entity_poly.pdbx_seq_one_letter_code
_entity_poly.pdbx_strand_id
1 'polypeptide(L)' 'MSATPSLSDNSRYEQACDQAIAMCDGNLRSTIKALIMANEYLEIELEELQAAIAAGCAPARSSHVESDAA' A
#
# COMPACT_ATOMS: atom_id res chain seq x y z
N MET A 1 3.94 -16.51 -8.89
CA MET A 1 3.05 -16.47 -10.07
C MET A 1 2.75 -15.00 -10.34
N SER A 2 3.28 -14.43 -11.42
CA SER A 2 3.05 -13.01 -11.73
C SER A 2 1.65 -12.86 -12.29
N ALA A 3 0.77 -12.20 -11.54
CA ALA A 3 -0.53 -11.78 -12.05
C ALA A 3 -0.28 -10.76 -13.18
N THR A 4 -0.74 -11.06 -14.39
CA THR A 4 -0.84 -10.05 -15.44
C THR A 4 -1.80 -8.98 -14.93
N PRO A 5 -1.36 -7.72 -14.76
CA PRO A 5 -2.25 -6.66 -14.30
C PRO A 5 -3.41 -6.56 -15.28
N SER A 6 -4.63 -6.55 -14.75
CA SER A 6 -5.82 -6.40 -15.59
C SER A 6 -5.79 -5.02 -16.25
N LEU A 7 -6.44 -4.88 -17.41
CA LEU A 7 -6.56 -3.58 -18.09
C LEU A 7 -7.17 -2.49 -17.18
N SER A 8 -8.04 -2.89 -16.23
CA SER A 8 -8.59 -2.01 -15.21
C SER A 8 -7.61 -1.58 -14.13
N ASP A 9 -6.65 -2.45 -13.77
CA ASP A 9 -5.59 -2.05 -12.83
C ASP A 9 -4.68 -1.02 -13.48
N ASN A 10 -4.36 -1.22 -14.77
CA ASN A 10 -3.54 -0.28 -15.53
C ASN A 10 -4.21 1.11 -15.60
N SER A 11 -5.50 1.18 -15.94
CA SER A 11 -6.22 2.47 -15.98
C SER A 11 -6.31 3.16 -14.62
N ARG A 12 -6.46 2.39 -13.52
CA ARG A 12 -6.43 2.92 -12.16
C ARG A 12 -5.07 3.53 -11.83
N TYR A 13 -3.97 2.86 -12.21
CA TYR A 13 -2.63 3.37 -11.96
C TYR A 13 -2.32 4.62 -12.78
N GLU A 14 -2.71 4.67 -14.06
CA GLU A 14 -2.57 5.88 -14.88
C GLU A 14 -3.31 7.08 -14.25
N GLN A 15 -4.55 6.89 -13.79
CA GLN A 15 -5.30 7.95 -13.12
C GLN A 15 -4.65 8.39 -11.81
N ALA A 16 -4.07 7.48 -11.04
CA ALA A 16 -3.34 7.79 -9.81
C ALA A 16 -2.04 8.57 -10.10
N CYS A 17 -1.33 8.21 -11.18
CA CYS A 17 -0.16 8.93 -11.67
C CYS A 17 -0.52 10.38 -12.03
N ASP A 18 -1.59 10.58 -12.81
CA ASP A 18 -2.05 11.93 -13.18
C ASP A 18 -2.38 12.78 -11.95
N GLN A 19 -3.03 12.20 -10.94
CA GLN A 19 -3.32 12.89 -9.69
C GLN A 19 -2.05 13.26 -8.92
N ALA A 20 -1.10 12.34 -8.78
CA ALA A 20 0.15 12.60 -8.07
C ALA A 20 0.98 13.70 -8.75
N ILE A 21 1.02 13.69 -10.08
CA ILE A 21 1.69 14.73 -10.88
C ILE A 21 1.00 16.08 -10.69
N ALA A 22 -0.34 16.12 -10.73
CA ALA A 22 -1.11 17.34 -10.52
C ALA A 22 -0.90 17.93 -9.10
N MET A 23 -0.80 17.08 -8.06
CA MET A 23 -0.51 17.50 -6.69
C MET A 23 0.90 18.11 -6.52
N CYS A 24 1.82 17.80 -7.43
CA CYS A 24 3.18 18.32 -7.44
C CYS A 24 3.37 19.44 -8.48
N ASP A 25 2.29 20.12 -8.88
CA ASP A 25 2.30 21.20 -9.89
C ASP A 25 2.92 20.77 -11.24
N GLY A 26 2.77 19.51 -11.63
CA GLY A 26 3.35 18.95 -12.85
C GLY A 26 4.85 18.60 -12.74
N ASN A 27 5.48 18.78 -11.58
CA ASN A 27 6.90 18.49 -11.41
C ASN A 27 7.14 16.98 -11.21
N LEU A 28 7.51 16.29 -12.29
CA LEU A 28 7.80 14.86 -12.27
C LEU A 28 8.91 14.48 -11.28
N ARG A 29 9.97 15.30 -11.15
CA ARG A 29 11.08 15.00 -10.24
C ARG A 29 10.63 15.07 -8.78
N SER A 30 9.82 16.06 -8.42
CA SER A 30 9.21 16.17 -7.08
C SER A 30 8.23 15.04 -6.83
N THR A 31 7.40 14.69 -7.83
CA THR A 31 6.44 13.58 -7.75
C THR A 31 7.15 12.26 -7.48
N ILE A 32 8.16 11.91 -8.28
CA ILE A 32 8.95 10.68 -8.12
C ILE A 32 9.63 10.66 -6.75
N LYS A 33 10.21 11.79 -6.32
CA LYS A 33 10.85 11.87 -4.99
C LYS A 33 9.85 11.61 -3.87
N ALA A 34 8.66 12.20 -3.94
CA ALA A 34 7.61 11.99 -2.94
C ALA A 34 7.16 10.52 -2.90
N LEU A 35 6.99 9.89 -4.06
CA LEU A 35 6.61 8.47 -4.15
C LEU A 35 7.71 7.55 -3.59
N ILE A 36 8.98 7.83 -3.85
CA ILE A 36 10.11 7.08 -3.27
C ILE A 36 10.10 7.20 -1.74
N MET A 37 9.97 8.42 -1.22
CA MET A 37 9.92 8.66 0.24
C MET A 37 8.73 7.96 0.90
N ALA A 38 7.55 7.99 0.26
CA ALA A 38 6.38 7.29 0.77
C ALA A 38 6.59 5.77 0.77
N ASN A 39 7.25 5.22 -0.26
CA ASN A 39 7.54 3.80 -0.31
C ASN A 39 8.54 3.38 0.79
N GLU A 40 9.65 4.10 0.95
CA GLU A 40 10.63 3.86 2.03
C GLU A 40 9.96 3.89 3.41
N TYR A 41 9.07 4.86 3.65
CA TYR A 41 8.29 4.91 4.89
C TYR A 41 7.40 3.67 5.10
N LEU A 42 6.69 3.23 4.06
CA LEU A 42 5.85 2.04 4.15
C LEU A 42 6.65 0.75 4.35
N GLU A 43 7.85 0.65 3.75
CA GLU A 43 8.77 -0.47 3.95
C GLU A 43 9.22 -0.56 5.41
N ILE A 44 9.55 0.58 6.03
CA ILE A 44 9.90 0.65 7.46
C ILE A 44 8.72 0.20 8.35
N GLU A 45 7.52 0.73 8.11
CA GLU A 45 6.31 0.35 8.88
C GLU A 45 6.01 -1.15 8.75
N LEU A 46 6.25 -1.74 7.57
CA LEU A 46 6.11 -3.18 7.36
C LEU A 46 7.15 -3.98 8.13
N GLU A 47 8.41 -3.54 8.16
CA GLU A 47 9.47 -4.17 8.95
C GLU A 47 9.15 -4.12 10.45
N GLU A 48 8.72 -2.97 10.95
CA GLU A 48 8.31 -2.79 12.35
C GLU A 48 7.12 -3.70 12.71
N LEU A 49 6.11 -3.77 11.83
CA LEU A 49 4.96 -4.65 12.02
C LEU A 49 5.38 -6.12 12.02
N GLN A 50 6.26 -6.54 11.11
CA GLN A 50 6.77 -7.90 11.05
C GLN A 50 7.57 -8.25 12.32
N ALA A 51 8.38 -7.32 12.82
CA ALA A 51 9.10 -7.49 14.08
C ALA A 51 8.14 -7.62 15.28
N ALA A 52 7.08 -6.80 15.34
CA ALA A 52 6.07 -6.88 16.39
C ALA A 52 5.29 -8.21 16.35
N ILE A 53 4.99 -8.72 15.14
CA ILE A 53 4.37 -10.04 14.94
C ILE A 53 5.31 -11.14 15.43
N ALA A 54 6.58 -11.09 15.05
CA ALA A 54 7.58 -12.08 15.46
C ALA A 54 7.82 -12.08 16.98
N ALA A 55 7.73 -10.92 17.62
CA ALA A 55 7.79 -10.76 19.07
C ALA A 55 6.51 -11.23 19.81
N GLY A 56 5.44 -11.58 19.08
CA GLY A 56 4.14 -11.92 19.67
C GLY A 56 3.41 -10.72 20.29
N CYS A 57 3.85 -9.50 20.00
CA CYS A 57 3.28 -8.25 20.50
C CYS A 57 2.20 -7.67 19.57
N ALA A 58 2.05 -8.20 18.36
CA ALA A 58 0.99 -7.80 17.45
C ALA A 58 -0.37 -8.39 17.86
N PRO A 59 -1.47 -7.63 17.81
CA PRO A 59 -2.80 -8.17 18.08
C PRO A 59 -3.11 -9.24 17.03
N ALA A 60 -3.31 -10.48 17.49
CA ALA A 60 -3.88 -11.52 16.65
C ALA A 60 -5.20 -10.98 16.11
N ARG A 61 -5.34 -10.91 14.79
CA ARG A 61 -6.66 -10.67 14.17
C ARG A 61 -7.56 -11.76 14.74
N SER A 62 -8.48 -11.37 15.62
CA SER A 62 -9.54 -12.26 16.09
C SER A 62 -10.21 -12.78 14.82
N SER A 63 -10.03 -14.07 14.54
CA SER A 63 -10.79 -14.76 13.51
C SER A 63 -12.24 -14.34 13.71
N HIS A 64 -12.80 -13.74 12.67
CA HIS A 64 -14.22 -13.46 12.57
C HIS A 64 -14.94 -14.76 12.97
N VAL A 65 -15.47 -14.80 14.20
CA VAL A 65 -16.31 -15.89 14.64
C VAL A 65 -17.50 -15.84 13.69
N GLU A 66 -17.61 -16.90 12.91
CA GLU A 66 -18.79 -17.26 12.15
C GLU A 66 -19.96 -17.27 13.14
N SER A 67 -20.71 -16.17 13.17
CA SER A 67 -21.98 -16.12 13.89
C SER A 67 -23.00 -16.76 12.97
N ASP A 68 -23.01 -18.08 12.98
CA ASP A 68 -24.20 -18.86 12.67
C ASP A 68 -25.31 -18.40 13.65
N ALA A 69 -26.27 -17.62 13.14
CA ALA A 69 -27.49 -17.27 13.83
C ALA A 69 -28.53 -16.70 12.84
N ALA A 70 -29.34 -17.60 12.25
CA ALA A 70 -30.82 -17.59 12.23
C ALA A 70 -31.38 -18.30 10.99
#